data_AF-A0A9D9P926-F1
#
_entry.id   AF-A0A9D9P926-F1
#
_cell.length_a   1.000
_cell.length_b   1.000
_cell.length_c   1.000
_cell.angle_alpha   90.00
_cell.angle_beta   90.00
_cell.angle_gamma   90.00
#
_symmetry.space_group_name_H-M   'P 1'
#
loop_
_entity.id
_entity.type
_entity.pdbx_description
1 polymer ?
#
loop_
_entity_poly.entity_id
_entity_poly.type
_entity_poly.pdbx_seq_one_letter_code
_entity_poly.pdbx_strand_id
1 'polypeptide(L)'
;MNDPQCESDRWWRQASADLAFLPIAEQAGKYDTCCFLAQQTAEKALKAYLFSQGEELIFTHSIFKLCDLAARYDHFFADLKETVKTLDYYHVEARYPNTLQDVIPAEFYSARDAEEAIRMATDVHRTVGERLAPPDPSGS
;
A
#
# COMPACT_ATOMS: atom_id res chain seq x y z
N MET A 1 9.62 23.93 5.82
CA MET A 1 8.96 22.71 6.29
C MET A 1 7.82 22.46 5.33
N ASN A 2 7.75 21.29 4.69
CA ASN A 2 6.57 20.93 3.89
C ASN A 2 5.39 20.73 4.84
N ASP A 3 4.25 21.31 4.50
CA ASP A 3 3.00 21.11 5.21
C ASP A 3 2.61 19.62 5.20
N PRO A 4 2.48 18.94 6.37
CA PRO A 4 2.13 17.52 6.44
C PRO A 4 0.81 17.20 5.72
N GLN A 5 -0.15 18.12 5.70
CA GLN A 5 -1.41 17.90 4.99
C GLN A 5 -1.22 17.91 3.47
N CYS A 6 -0.35 18.79 2.97
CA CYS A 6 0.03 18.82 1.56
C CYS A 6 0.79 17.53 1.15
N GLU A 7 1.67 17.03 2.02
CA GLU A 7 2.31 15.73 1.79
C GLU A 7 1.27 14.60 1.78
N SER A 8 0.36 14.55 2.75
CA SER A 8 -0.74 13.56 2.75
C SER A 8 -1.47 13.50 1.41
N ASP A 9 -1.87 14.65 0.83
CA ASP A 9 -2.55 14.68 -0.48
C ASP A 9 -1.67 14.11 -1.61
N ARG A 10 -0.39 14.50 -1.66
CA ARG A 10 0.54 14.01 -2.70
C ARG A 10 0.70 12.49 -2.63
N TRP A 11 0.88 11.94 -1.43
CA TRP A 11 1.04 10.51 -1.20
C TRP A 11 -0.25 9.74 -1.53
N TRP A 12 -1.41 10.28 -1.13
CA TRP A 12 -2.72 9.69 -1.42
C TRP A 12 -3.02 9.64 -2.92
N ARG A 13 -2.75 10.73 -3.64
CA ARG A 13 -2.94 10.80 -5.10
C ARG A 13 -2.06 9.81 -5.84
N GLN A 14 -0.80 9.64 -5.40
CA GLN A 14 0.07 8.64 -6.00
C GLN A 14 -0.42 7.21 -5.72
N ALA A 15 -0.83 6.91 -4.48
CA ALA A 15 -1.40 5.60 -4.14
C ALA A 15 -2.63 5.27 -5.00
N SER A 16 -3.50 6.27 -5.23
CA SER A 16 -4.69 6.13 -6.05
C SER A 16 -4.37 5.90 -7.53
N ALA A 17 -3.35 6.59 -8.05
CA ALA A 17 -2.88 6.39 -9.42
C ALA A 17 -2.27 4.99 -9.62
N ASP A 18 -1.47 4.52 -8.65
CA ASP A 18 -0.89 3.19 -8.67
C ASP A 18 -1.98 2.11 -8.63
N LEU A 19 -3.00 2.26 -7.76
CA LEU A 19 -4.14 1.35 -7.67
C LEU A 19 -4.91 1.27 -9.00
N ALA A 20 -5.12 2.40 -9.66
CA ALA A 20 -5.83 2.44 -10.95
C ALA A 20 -5.07 1.74 -12.09
N PHE A 21 -3.74 1.58 -11.96
CA PHE A 21 -2.92 0.87 -12.96
C PHE A 21 -2.92 -0.65 -12.77
N LEU A 22 -3.19 -1.15 -11.56
CA LEU A 22 -3.12 -2.58 -11.24
C LEU A 22 -3.95 -3.47 -12.18
N PRO A 23 -5.22 -3.13 -12.53
CA PRO A 23 -6.01 -3.94 -13.46
C PRO A 23 -5.43 -3.99 -14.88
N ILE A 24 -4.72 -2.94 -15.30
CA ILE A 24 -4.08 -2.88 -16.61
C ILE A 24 -2.87 -3.83 -16.64
N ALA A 25 -2.04 -3.79 -15.60
CA ALA A 25 -0.90 -4.69 -15.46
C ALA A 25 -1.34 -6.17 -15.37
N GLU A 26 -2.42 -6.44 -14.65
CA GLU A 26 -2.98 -7.78 -14.49
C GLU A 26 -3.47 -8.34 -15.83
N GLN A 27 -4.24 -7.56 -16.58
CA GLN A 27 -4.70 -7.93 -17.93
C GLN A 27 -3.54 -8.16 -18.91
N ALA A 28 -2.42 -7.46 -18.72
CA ALA A 28 -1.21 -7.64 -19.50
C ALA A 28 -0.35 -8.85 -19.05
N GLY A 29 -0.79 -9.62 -18.06
CA GLY A 29 -0.06 -10.77 -17.52
C GLY A 29 1.23 -10.38 -16.78
N LYS A 30 1.32 -9.16 -16.27
CA LYS A 30 2.49 -8.63 -15.54
C LYS A 30 2.34 -8.83 -14.04
N TYR A 31 2.29 -10.08 -13.61
CA TYR A 31 1.95 -10.45 -12.23
C TYR A 31 2.99 -10.00 -11.20
N ASP A 32 4.28 -10.05 -11.54
CA ASP A 32 5.37 -9.48 -10.74
C ASP A 32 5.18 -7.96 -10.53
N THR A 33 4.80 -7.26 -11.59
CA THR A 33 4.52 -5.82 -11.57
C THR A 33 3.28 -5.52 -10.72
N CYS A 34 2.23 -6.33 -10.81
CA CYS A 34 1.06 -6.22 -9.93
C CYS A 34 1.45 -6.37 -8.46
N CYS A 35 2.23 -7.39 -8.12
CA CYS A 35 2.67 -7.64 -6.74
C CYS A 35 3.50 -6.47 -6.19
N PHE A 36 4.49 -6.01 -6.95
CA PHE A 36 5.32 -4.87 -6.55
C PHE A 36 4.50 -3.59 -6.40
N LEU A 37 3.66 -3.27 -7.38
CA LEU A 37 2.87 -2.05 -7.36
C LEU A 37 1.79 -2.08 -6.27
N ALA A 38 1.23 -3.25 -5.95
CA ALA A 38 0.32 -3.43 -4.83
C ALA A 38 0.98 -3.09 -3.48
N GLN A 39 2.22 -3.54 -3.25
CA GLN A 39 3.00 -3.13 -2.07
C GLN A 39 3.20 -1.62 -2.06
N GLN A 40 3.57 -1.01 -3.19
CA GLN A 40 3.79 0.44 -3.26
C GLN A 40 2.51 1.25 -3.02
N THR A 41 1.37 0.79 -3.55
CA THR A 41 0.05 1.38 -3.30
C THR A 41 -0.26 1.39 -1.80
N ALA A 42 -0.11 0.25 -1.13
CA ALA A 42 -0.35 0.13 0.30
C ALA A 42 0.59 1.02 1.12
N GLU A 43 1.88 1.03 0.79
CA GLU A 43 2.89 1.86 1.46
C GLU A 43 2.52 3.35 1.36
N LYS A 44 2.19 3.80 0.15
CA LYS A 44 1.88 5.21 -0.10
C LYS A 44 0.57 5.64 0.56
N ALA A 45 -0.44 4.77 0.55
CA ALA A 45 -1.69 5.02 1.25
C ALA A 45 -1.48 5.14 2.77
N LEU A 46 -0.75 4.20 3.39
CA LEU A 46 -0.47 4.26 4.84
C LEU A 46 0.36 5.50 5.20
N LYS A 47 1.34 5.88 4.37
CA LYS A 47 2.09 7.12 4.55
C LYS A 47 1.20 8.36 4.44
N ALA A 48 0.28 8.39 3.48
CA ALA A 48 -0.69 9.48 3.38
C ALA A 48 -1.49 9.65 4.69
N TYR A 49 -1.99 8.55 5.26
CA TYR A 49 -2.65 8.57 6.56
C TYR A 49 -1.74 9.12 7.67
N LEU A 50 -0.51 8.63 7.78
CA LEU A 50 0.41 9.10 8.82
C LEU A 50 0.76 10.60 8.69
N PHE A 51 0.95 11.09 7.46
CA PHE A 51 1.14 12.52 7.21
C PHE A 51 -0.09 13.35 7.62
N SER A 52 -1.31 12.84 7.40
CA SER A 52 -2.53 13.53 7.86
C SER A 52 -2.68 13.56 9.37
N GLN A 53 -2.03 12.65 10.09
CA GLN A 53 -1.93 12.66 11.55
C GLN A 53 -0.79 13.55 12.08
N GLY A 54 -0.05 14.23 11.19
CA GLY A 54 1.03 15.16 11.55
C GLY A 54 2.42 14.54 11.68
N GLU A 55 2.63 13.29 11.27
CA GLU A 55 3.99 12.73 11.17
C GLU A 55 4.77 13.47 10.08
N GLU A 56 5.99 13.95 10.37
CA GLU A 56 6.78 14.73 9.40
C GLU A 56 7.75 13.88 8.58
N LEU A 57 8.20 12.74 9.12
CA LEU A 57 9.23 11.89 8.53
C LEU A 57 8.93 10.41 8.77
N ILE A 58 8.79 9.65 7.68
CA ILE A 58 8.46 8.22 7.72
C ILE A 58 9.51 7.45 6.89
N PHE A 59 10.44 6.78 7.57
CA PHE A 59 11.63 6.16 6.95
C PHE A 59 11.48 4.66 6.61
N THR A 60 10.30 4.08 6.84
CA THR A 60 10.07 2.66 6.59
C THR A 60 9.30 2.42 5.29
N HIS A 61 9.58 1.30 4.64
CA HIS A 61 8.80 0.75 3.53
C HIS A 61 7.96 -0.48 3.94
N SER A 62 8.19 -0.99 5.15
CA SER A 62 7.45 -2.14 5.67
C SER A 62 6.01 -1.74 6.01
N ILE A 63 5.07 -2.38 5.34
CA ILE A 63 3.62 -2.33 5.59
C ILE A 63 3.33 -2.73 7.03
N PHE A 64 3.97 -3.78 7.56
CA PHE A 64 3.81 -4.17 8.97
C PHE A 64 4.11 -2.99 9.91
N LYS A 65 5.26 -2.33 9.73
CA LYS A 65 5.66 -1.18 10.57
C LYS A 65 4.77 0.04 10.34
N LEU A 66 4.34 0.28 9.11
CA LEU A 66 3.44 1.39 8.79
C LEU A 66 2.07 1.19 9.45
N CYS A 67 1.53 -0.03 9.46
CA CYS A 67 0.32 -0.35 10.19
C CYS A 67 0.49 -0.16 11.70
N ASP A 68 1.63 -0.56 12.29
CA ASP A 68 1.90 -0.33 13.72
C ASP A 68 1.97 1.18 14.05
N LEU A 69 2.57 1.99 13.18
CA LEU A 69 2.59 3.44 13.34
C LEU A 69 1.18 4.03 13.22
N ALA A 70 0.40 3.60 12.23
CA ALA A 70 -0.96 4.08 12.01
C ALA A 70 -1.90 3.68 13.16
N ALA A 71 -1.67 2.51 13.77
CA ALA A 71 -2.41 2.01 14.92
C ALA A 71 -2.26 2.86 16.18
N ARG A 72 -1.25 3.73 16.25
CA ARG A 72 -1.10 4.74 17.32
C ARG A 72 -2.21 5.80 17.28
N TYR A 73 -2.85 5.98 16.13
CA TYR A 73 -3.89 6.99 15.89
C TYR A 73 -5.27 6.35 15.71
N ASP A 74 -5.36 5.20 15.03
CA ASP A 74 -6.59 4.42 14.90
C ASP A 74 -6.29 2.92 15.00
N HIS A 75 -6.83 2.29 16.05
CA HIS A 75 -6.59 0.89 16.37
C HIS A 75 -7.01 -0.10 15.27
N PHE A 76 -7.87 0.30 14.33
CA PHE A 76 -8.27 -0.53 13.18
C PHE A 76 -7.08 -0.95 12.32
N PHE A 77 -6.00 -0.14 12.27
CA PHE A 77 -4.80 -0.51 11.54
C PHE A 77 -4.07 -1.72 12.14
N ALA A 78 -4.28 -2.02 13.43
CA ALA A 78 -3.77 -3.24 14.04
C ALA A 78 -4.47 -4.49 13.48
N ASP A 79 -5.78 -4.41 13.24
CA ASP A 79 -6.56 -5.50 12.66
C ASP A 79 -6.26 -5.67 11.16
N LEU A 80 -6.16 -4.55 10.43
CA LEU A 80 -5.79 -4.56 9.02
C LEU A 80 -4.42 -5.20 8.79
N LYS A 81 -3.45 -4.95 9.68
CA LYS A 81 -2.06 -5.43 9.59
C LYS A 81 -1.96 -6.92 9.30
N GLU A 82 -2.75 -7.74 10.00
CA GLU A 82 -2.68 -9.20 9.86
C GLU A 82 -3.09 -9.66 8.46
N THR A 83 -3.94 -8.88 7.78
CA THR A 83 -4.40 -9.16 6.42
C THR A 83 -3.39 -8.71 5.36
N VAL A 84 -2.57 -7.69 5.63
CA VAL A 84 -1.81 -6.99 4.58
C VAL A 84 -0.29 -7.04 4.74
N LYS A 85 0.22 -7.52 5.88
CA LYS A 85 1.67 -7.57 6.17
C LYS A 85 2.48 -8.41 5.17
N THR A 86 1.86 -9.37 4.50
CA THR A 86 2.50 -10.21 3.48
C THR A 86 2.90 -9.42 2.23
N LEU A 87 2.34 -8.21 2.02
CA LEU A 87 2.82 -7.32 0.97
C LEU A 87 4.30 -6.95 1.11
N ASP A 88 4.90 -7.05 2.31
CA ASP A 88 6.32 -6.77 2.53
C ASP A 88 7.26 -7.63 1.66
N TYR A 89 6.86 -8.88 1.35
CA TYR A 89 7.66 -9.77 0.50
C TYR A 89 7.84 -9.20 -0.92
N TYR A 90 6.80 -8.58 -1.45
CA TYR A 90 6.81 -8.01 -2.80
C TYR A 90 7.64 -6.74 -2.94
N HIS A 91 8.05 -6.12 -1.82
CA HIS A 91 8.95 -4.97 -1.90
C HIS A 91 10.27 -5.33 -2.57
N VAL A 92 10.82 -6.53 -2.33
CA VAL A 92 12.15 -6.90 -2.86
C VAL A 92 12.05 -8.03 -3.87
N GLU A 93 11.27 -9.07 -3.57
CA GLU A 93 11.27 -10.31 -4.35
C GLU A 93 10.62 -10.17 -5.73
N ALA A 94 9.66 -9.24 -5.86
CA ALA A 94 8.99 -8.95 -7.12
C ALA A 94 9.83 -8.12 -8.10
N ARG A 95 11.04 -7.70 -7.71
CA ARG A 95 11.88 -6.81 -8.52
C ARG A 95 13.21 -7.42 -8.96
N TYR A 96 13.83 -8.25 -8.12
CA TYR A 96 15.22 -8.61 -8.32
C TYR A 96 15.40 -10.12 -8.54
N PRO A 97 15.93 -10.58 -9.68
CA PRO A 97 16.14 -12.01 -9.93
C PRO A 97 17.03 -12.72 -8.90
N ASN A 98 17.96 -11.99 -8.25
CA ASN A 98 18.85 -12.59 -7.24
C ASN A 98 18.14 -12.98 -5.94
N THR A 99 16.86 -12.68 -5.77
CA THR A 99 16.04 -13.17 -4.66
C THR A 99 15.41 -14.54 -4.95
N LEU A 100 15.48 -15.01 -6.20
CA LEU A 100 14.88 -16.26 -6.66
C LEU A 100 15.98 -17.21 -7.18
N GLN A 101 15.74 -18.52 -7.07
CA GLN A 101 16.67 -19.52 -7.59
C GLN A 101 16.36 -19.82 -9.06
N ASP A 102 17.29 -19.46 -9.94
CA ASP A 102 17.31 -19.81 -11.38
C ASP A 102 16.06 -19.39 -12.19
N VAL A 103 15.28 -18.42 -11.69
CA VAL A 103 14.11 -17.82 -12.37
C VAL A 103 14.06 -16.31 -12.19
N ILE A 104 13.31 -15.61 -13.04
CA ILE A 104 13.04 -14.17 -12.88
C ILE A 104 11.65 -13.94 -12.26
N PRO A 105 11.41 -12.79 -11.58
CA PRO A 105 10.11 -12.50 -10.98
C PRO A 105 8.93 -12.61 -11.96
N ALA A 106 9.11 -12.13 -13.19
CA ALA A 106 8.10 -12.19 -14.26
C ALA A 106 7.68 -13.61 -14.68
N GLU A 107 8.46 -14.63 -14.32
CA GLU A 107 8.14 -16.06 -14.55
C GLU A 107 7.67 -16.78 -13.27
N PHE A 108 7.94 -16.18 -12.10
CA PHE A 108 7.68 -16.80 -10.80
C PHE A 108 6.28 -16.49 -10.27
N TYR A 109 5.83 -15.23 -10.37
CA TYR A 109 4.53 -14.83 -9.84
C TYR A 109 3.38 -15.22 -10.77
N SER A 110 2.30 -15.72 -10.17
CA SER A 110 1.09 -16.16 -10.87
C SER A 110 -0.03 -15.12 -10.82
N ALA A 111 -1.08 -15.34 -11.62
CA ALA A 111 -2.30 -14.54 -11.55
C ALA A 111 -2.90 -14.52 -10.14
N ARG A 112 -2.87 -15.65 -9.42
CA ARG A 112 -3.37 -15.75 -8.06
C ARG A 112 -2.60 -14.86 -7.08
N ASP A 113 -1.28 -14.77 -7.23
CA ASP A 113 -0.44 -13.92 -6.38
C ASP A 113 -0.76 -12.44 -6.62
N ALA A 114 -0.93 -12.07 -7.89
CA ALA A 114 -1.35 -10.74 -8.30
C ALA A 114 -2.74 -10.38 -7.76
N GLU A 115 -3.75 -11.24 -7.93
CA GLU A 115 -5.12 -11.04 -7.44
C GLU A 115 -5.13 -10.78 -5.92
N GLU A 116 -4.41 -11.60 -5.14
CA GLU A 116 -4.33 -11.46 -3.70
C GLU A 116 -3.61 -10.17 -3.30
N ALA A 117 -2.51 -9.82 -3.97
CA ALA A 117 -1.79 -8.57 -3.75
C ALA A 117 -2.68 -7.34 -4.04
N ILE A 118 -3.40 -7.35 -5.16
CA ILE A 118 -4.34 -6.30 -5.55
C ILE A 118 -5.46 -6.16 -4.53
N ARG A 119 -6.02 -7.28 -4.05
CA ARG A 119 -7.05 -7.29 -2.99
C ARG A 119 -6.53 -6.61 -1.73
N MET A 120 -5.35 -7.00 -1.24
CA MET A 120 -4.74 -6.39 -0.05
C MET A 120 -4.47 -4.89 -0.24
N ALA A 121 -3.93 -4.48 -1.39
CA ALA A 121 -3.70 -3.07 -1.69
C ALA A 121 -5.01 -2.26 -1.74
N THR A 122 -6.07 -2.85 -2.29
CA THR A 122 -7.41 -2.25 -2.34
C THR A 122 -7.98 -2.10 -0.93
N ASP A 123 -7.83 -3.10 -0.07
CA ASP A 123 -8.28 -3.03 1.33
C ASP A 123 -7.54 -1.93 2.11
N VAL A 124 -6.22 -1.80 1.94
CA VAL A 124 -5.45 -0.69 2.54
C VAL A 124 -5.92 0.65 2.01
N HIS A 125 -6.03 0.81 0.68
CA HIS A 125 -6.41 2.07 0.06
C HIS A 125 -7.80 2.52 0.52
N ARG A 126 -8.79 1.63 0.48
CA ARG A 126 -10.16 1.88 0.98
C ARG A 126 -10.15 2.30 2.44
N THR A 127 -9.47 1.53 3.30
CA THR A 127 -9.39 1.80 4.75
C THR A 127 -8.83 3.20 5.02
N VAL A 128 -7.76 3.57 4.32
CA VAL A 128 -7.14 4.90 4.43
C VAL A 128 -8.07 5.98 3.89
N GLY A 129 -8.70 5.77 2.73
CA GLY A 129 -9.60 6.74 2.12
C GLY A 129 -10.78 7.12 3.02
N GLU A 130 -11.36 6.13 3.71
CA GLU A 130 -12.42 6.34 4.71
C GLU A 130 -11.98 7.21 5.89
N ARG A 131 -10.67 7.20 6.23
CA ARG A 131 -10.09 7.95 7.35
C ARG A 131 -9.51 9.31 6.95
N LEU A 132 -9.24 9.50 5.67
CA LEU A 132 -8.86 10.80 5.11
C LEU A 132 -10.07 11.67 4.77
N ALA A 133 -11.25 11.06 4.61
CA ALA A 133 -12.48 11.81 4.44
C ALA A 133 -12.79 12.65 5.70
N PRO A 134 -13.18 13.93 5.56
CA PRO A 134 -13.64 14.72 6.69
C PRO A 134 -14.86 14.03 7.33
N PRO A 135 -15.00 14.05 8.67
CA PRO A 135 -16.17 13.47 9.33
C PRO A 135 -17.44 14.12 8.78
N ASP A 136 -18.45 13.29 8.50
CA ASP A 136 -19.74 13.76 8.00
C ASP A 136 -20.31 14.83 8.95
N PRO A 137 -20.54 16.07 8.50
CA PRO A 137 -21.04 17.14 9.36
C PRO A 137 -22.46 16.90 9.89
N SER A 138 -23.13 15.80 9.51
CA SER A 138 -24.52 15.50 9.86
C SER A 138 -24.71 14.47 10.99
N GLY A 139 -23.65 14.00 11.65
CA GLY A 139 -23.74 13.06 12.77
C GLY A 139 -23.62 13.71 14.17
N SER A 140 -24.72 14.28 14.68
CA SER A 140 -24.91 14.62 16.11
C SER A 140 -26.37 14.44 16.50
#